data_AF-A0A011Q3A7-F1
#
_entry.id   AF-A0A011Q3A7-F1
#
_cell.length_a   1.000
_cell.length_b   1.000
_cell.length_c   1.000
_cell.angle_alpha   90.00
_cell.angle_beta   90.00
_cell.angle_gamma   90.00
#
_symmetry.space_group_name_H-M   'P 1'
#
loop_
_entity.id
_entity.type
_entity.pdbx_description
1 polymer ?
#
loop_
_entity_poly.entity_id
_entity_poly.type
_entity_poly.pdbx_seq_one_letter_code
_entity_poly.pdbx_strand_id
1 'polypeptide(L)'
;MLFIAESESRRLALTLRAVAGQPLLTVSDADAFIDAGGAIGIVRGDGRLQFEVNRAALDQAQLKASSNLLQLARNLSEAKGRN
;
A
#
# COMPACT_ATOMS: atom_id res chain seq x y z
N MET A 1 -7.44 9.34 4.26
CA MET A 1 -6.45 8.74 3.33
C MET A 1 -5.20 9.58 3.37
N LEU A 2 -4.03 8.96 3.38
CA LEU A 2 -2.72 9.61 3.29
C LEU A 2 -2.03 9.13 2.01
N PHE A 3 -1.63 10.09 1.18
CA PHE A 3 -0.77 9.82 0.03
C PHE A 3 0.67 10.20 0.37
N ILE A 4 1.61 9.31 0.06
CA ILE A 4 3.05 9.49 0.29
C ILE A 4 3.70 9.48 -1.08
N ALA A 5 4.16 10.64 -1.55
CA ALA A 5 4.83 10.75 -2.85
C ALA A 5 6.22 10.09 -2.81
N GLU A 6 6.71 9.62 -3.96
CA GLU A 6 8.07 9.11 -4.13
C GLU A 6 9.15 10.09 -3.60
N SER A 7 8.93 11.41 -3.70
CA SER A 7 9.85 12.41 -3.14
C SER A 7 10.05 12.29 -1.62
N GLU A 8 9.09 11.70 -0.91
CA GLU A 8 9.10 11.46 0.54
C GLU A 8 9.62 10.06 0.92
N SER A 9 10.16 9.30 -0.03
CA SER A 9 10.64 7.92 0.19
C SER A 9 11.64 7.80 1.36
N ARG A 10 12.47 8.83 1.59
CA ARG A 10 13.40 8.88 2.73
C ARG A 10 12.72 8.79 4.09
N ARG A 11 11.46 9.22 4.20
CA ARG A 11 10.67 9.22 5.44
C ARG A 11 9.62 8.12 5.46
N LEU A 12 9.50 7.34 4.39
CA LEU A 12 8.42 6.39 4.18
C LEU A 12 8.21 5.45 5.38
N ALA A 13 9.27 4.80 5.85
CA ALA A 13 9.19 3.88 6.97
C ALA A 13 8.74 4.55 8.29
N LEU A 14 9.18 5.79 8.54
CA LEU A 14 8.78 6.55 9.73
C LEU A 14 7.30 6.95 9.63
N THR A 15 6.87 7.43 8.47
CA THR A 15 5.47 7.80 8.20
C THR A 15 4.55 6.60 8.36
N LEU A 16 4.88 5.45 7.76
CA LEU A 16 4.10 4.22 7.89
C LEU A 16 3.99 3.75 9.34
N ARG A 17 5.09 3.79 10.11
CA ARG A 17 5.07 3.45 11.54
C ARG A 17 4.19 4.40 12.35
N ALA A 18 4.19 5.70 12.02
CA ALA A 18 3.40 6.70 12.74
C ALA A 18 1.88 6.50 12.55
N VAL A 19 1.47 5.92 11.42
CA VAL A 19 0.05 5.71 11.08
C VAL A 19 -0.40 4.25 11.18
N ALA A 20 0.50 3.34 11.57
CA ALA A 20 0.19 1.91 11.68
C ALA A 20 -0.96 1.64 12.65
N GLY A 21 -1.89 0.77 12.25
CA GLY A 21 -3.07 0.38 13.04
C GLY A 21 -4.17 1.45 13.14
N GLN A 22 -3.94 2.66 12.61
CA GLN A 22 -5.01 3.65 12.49
C GLN A 22 -5.93 3.28 11.32
N PRO A 23 -7.23 3.66 11.35
CA PRO A 23 -8.16 3.45 10.25
C PRO A 23 -7.89 4.42 9.08
N LEU A 24 -6.66 4.40 8.56
CA LEU A 24 -6.14 5.30 7.55
C LEU A 24 -5.60 4.51 6.37
N LEU A 25 -6.21 4.72 5.21
CA LEU A 25 -5.68 4.19 3.96
C LEU A 25 -4.40 4.93 3.57
N THR A 26 -3.29 4.20 3.38
CA THR A 26 -2.03 4.71 2.86
C THR A 26 -1.85 4.34 1.39
N VAL A 27 -1.45 5.32 0.59
CA VAL A 27 -1.24 5.15 -0.86
C VAL A 27 0.08 5.81 -1.25
N SER A 28 0.84 5.21 -2.16
CA SER A 28 2.10 5.78 -2.63
C SER A 28 2.42 5.36 -4.06
N ASP A 29 3.12 6.22 -4.79
CA ASP A 29 3.77 5.93 -6.07
C ASP A 29 5.27 5.61 -5.91
N ALA A 30 5.76 5.49 -4.68
CA ALA A 30 7.14 5.09 -4.40
C ALA A 30 7.36 3.60 -4.66
N ASP A 31 8.52 3.28 -5.22
CA ASP A 31 8.99 1.90 -5.35
C ASP A 31 9.08 1.21 -3.97
N ALA A 32 8.87 -0.12 -3.95
CA ALA A 32 8.91 -0.97 -2.74
C ALA A 32 7.95 -0.53 -1.61
N PHE A 33 6.96 0.32 -1.88
CA PHE A 33 5.99 0.78 -0.88
C PHE A 33 5.21 -0.35 -0.21
N ILE A 34 4.81 -1.35 -1.00
CA ILE A 34 4.09 -2.54 -0.51
C ILE A 34 4.96 -3.35 0.45
N ASP A 35 6.24 -3.55 0.10
CA ASP A 35 7.21 -4.27 0.93
C ASP A 35 7.52 -3.54 2.24
N ALA A 36 7.43 -2.21 2.23
CA ALA A 36 7.57 -1.37 3.42
C ALA A 36 6.34 -1.43 4.36
N GLY A 37 5.26 -2.11 3.97
CA GLY A 37 4.03 -2.25 4.76
C GLY A 37 2.95 -1.21 4.42
N GLY A 38 3.08 -0.52 3.29
CA GLY A 38 2.04 0.37 2.76
C GLY A 38 0.84 -0.39 2.21
N ALA A 39 -0.33 0.24 2.15
CA ALA A 39 -1.58 -0.44 1.78
C ALA A 39 -1.81 -0.54 0.26
N ILE A 40 -1.69 0.57 -0.49
CA ILE A 40 -1.86 0.57 -1.95
C ILE A 40 -0.68 1.25 -2.65
N GLY A 41 0.03 0.49 -3.49
CA GLY A 41 1.07 0.99 -4.38
C GLY A 41 0.49 1.36 -5.74
N ILE A 42 0.93 2.48 -6.31
CA ILE A 42 0.63 2.88 -7.68
C ILE A 42 1.91 2.67 -8.50
N VAL A 43 1.85 1.74 -9.44
CA VAL A 43 3.00 1.43 -10.31
C VAL A 43 2.62 1.68 -11.76
N ARG A 44 3.58 2.18 -12.55
CA ARG A 44 3.40 2.31 -13.99
C ARG A 44 3.98 1.09 -14.68
N GLY A 45 3.12 0.23 -15.23
CA GLY A 45 3.52 -0.93 -16.02
C GLY A 45 2.85 -0.91 -17.38
N ASP A 46 3.60 -1.23 -18.44
CA ASP A 46 3.08 -1.34 -19.82
C ASP A 46 2.34 -0.07 -20.30
N GLY A 47 2.81 1.10 -19.88
CA GLY A 47 2.20 2.40 -20.22
C GLY A 47 0.86 2.67 -19.55
N ARG A 48 0.43 1.85 -18.59
CA ARG A 48 -0.81 2.02 -17.82
C ARG A 48 -0.51 2.14 -16.33
N LEU A 49 -1.39 2.86 -15.62
CA LEU A 49 -1.38 2.85 -14.16
C LEU A 49 -1.96 1.53 -13.66
N GLN A 50 -1.26 0.91 -12.73
CA GLN A 50 -1.63 -0.35 -12.10
C GLN A 50 -1.56 -0.19 -10.59
N PHE A 51 -2.36 -0.97 -9.87
CA PHE A 51 -2.38 -0.95 -8.41
C PHE A 51 -1.79 -2.24 -7.85
N GLU A 52 -1.02 -2.10 -6.79
CA GLU A 52 -0.61 -3.20 -5.93
C GLU A 52 -1.31 -3.03 -4.58
N VAL A 53 -1.80 -4.13 -4.00
CA VAL A 53 -2.56 -4.09 -2.76
C VAL A 53 -1.90 -4.99 -1.72
N ASN A 54 -1.59 -4.43 -0.56
CA ASN A 54 -1.17 -5.17 0.62
C ASN A 54 -2.38 -5.44 1.51
N ARG A 55 -2.88 -6.67 1.49
CA ARG A 55 -4.06 -7.05 2.27
C ARG A 55 -3.82 -6.95 3.77
N ALA A 56 -2.62 -7.29 4.23
CA ALA A 56 -2.30 -7.24 5.65
C ALA A 56 -2.28 -5.82 6.21
N ALA A 57 -1.81 -4.85 5.42
CA ALA A 57 -1.86 -3.43 5.81
C ALA A 57 -3.31 -2.92 5.91
N LEU A 58 -4.19 -3.35 4.99
CA LEU A 58 -5.63 -3.05 5.06
C LEU A 58 -6.29 -3.69 6.28
N ASP A 59 -6.01 -4.96 6.54
CA ASP A 59 -6.54 -5.69 7.70
C ASP A 59 -6.06 -5.05 9.03
N GLN A 60 -4.79 -4.65 9.12
CA GLN A 60 -4.25 -3.92 10.28
C GLN A 60 -4.94 -2.57 10.51
N ALA A 61 -5.30 -1.87 9.43
CA ALA A 61 -6.06 -0.62 9.49
C ALA A 61 -7.57 -0.85 9.67
N GLN A 62 -8.03 -2.10 9.77
CA GLN A 62 -9.45 -2.47 9.81
C GLN A 62 -10.25 -1.96 8.60
N LEU A 63 -9.59 -1.83 7.45
CA LEU A 63 -10.17 -1.36 6.19
C LEU A 63 -10.52 -2.55 5.30
N LYS A 64 -11.70 -2.49 4.67
CA LYS A 64 -12.12 -3.47 3.66
C LYS A 64 -11.94 -2.90 2.26
N ALA A 65 -11.17 -3.59 1.43
CA ALA A 65 -11.12 -3.28 0.00
C ALA A 65 -12.43 -3.68 -0.68
N SER A 66 -12.95 -2.82 -1.55
CA SER A 66 -14.09 -3.17 -2.40
C SER A 66 -13.67 -4.16 -3.49
N SER A 67 -14.60 -4.99 -3.95
CA SER A 67 -14.37 -5.93 -5.05
C SER A 67 -13.88 -5.21 -6.31
N ASN A 68 -14.38 -4.00 -6.57
CA ASN A 68 -13.98 -3.17 -7.72
C ASN A 68 -12.51 -2.74 -7.62
N LEU A 69 -12.02 -2.40 -6.41
CA LEU A 69 -10.61 -2.07 -6.22
C LEU A 69 -9.72 -3.30 -6.45
N LEU A 70 -10.12 -4.46 -5.93
CA LEU A 70 -9.36 -5.70 -6.11
C LEU A 70 -9.30 -6.15 -7.57
N GLN A 71 -10.34 -5.88 -8.37
CA GLN A 71 -10.34 -6.13 -9.82
C GLN A 71 -9.35 -5.24 -10.58
N LEU A 72 -9.00 -4.08 -10.05
CA LEU A 72 -8.02 -3.16 -10.63
C LEU A 72 -6.58 -3.45 -10.16
N ALA A 73 -6.41 -4.28 -9.13
CA ALA A 73 -5.10 -4.63 -8.60
C ALA A 73 -4.40 -5.65 -9.49
N ARG A 74 -3.16 -5.35 -9.89
CA ARG A 74 -2.29 -6.28 -10.63
C ARG A 74 -1.73 -7.35 -9.70
N ASN A 75 -1.33 -6.94 -8.50
CA ASN A 75 -0.70 -7.80 -7.50
C ASN A 75 -1.43 -7.65 -6.16
N LEU A 76 -1.77 -8.79 -5.56
CA LEU A 76 -2.29 -8.88 -4.19
C LEU A 76 -1.24 -9.58 -3.33
N SER A 77 -0.67 -8.83 -2.38
CA SER A 77 0.30 -9.37 -1.42
C SER A 77 -0.42 -9.72 -0.13
N GLU A 78 -0.31 -10.99 0.26
CA GLU A 78 -0.67 -11.46 1.60
C GLU A 78 0.55 -11.30 2.52
N ALA A 79 0.36 -10.97 3.80
CA ALA A 79 1.46 -10.89 4.74
C ALA A 79 2.24 -12.21 4.74
N LYS A 80 3.47 -12.16 4.22
CA LYS A 80 4.43 -13.22 4.47
C LYS A 80 4.78 -13.12 5.96
N GLY A 81 4.13 -13.96 6.76
CA GLY A 81 4.51 -14.16 8.17
C GLY A 81 6.01 -14.38 8.23
N ARG A 82 6.72 -13.46 8.89
CA ARG A 82 8.11 -13.68 9.26
C ARG A 82 8.07 -14.72 10.37
N ASN A 83 8.44 -15.95 10.01
CA ASN A 83 8.82 -17.00 10.96
C ASN A 83 10.16 -16.64 11.60
#